data_AF-A0A3A4VG50-F1
#
_entry.id   AF-A0A3A4VG50-F1
#
_cell.length_a   1.000
_cell.length_b   1.000
_cell.length_c   1.000
_cell.angle_alpha   90.00
_cell.angle_beta   90.00
_cell.angle_gamma   90.00
#
_symmetry.space_group_name_H-M   'P 1'
#
loop_
_entity.id
_entity.type
_entity.pdbx_description
1 polymer ?
#
loop_
_entity_poly.entity_id
_entity_poly.type
_entity_poly.pdbx_seq_one_letter_code
_entity_poly.pdbx_strand_id
1 'polypeptide(L)'
;MPGMKTVIIAIAILIVVVGGAWLYLRSEGPAYTGDAAGTAPELTEETAAVLLEGYLFADCRPEGIAESYRSCTLDVEKENGRWIVTVVYDGFFDDSVQASRMRAQVTYENGAWRVGDIEEMQKCWPGRGHQDFSVDLCI
;
A
#
# COMPACT_ATOMS: atom_id res chain seq x y z
N MET A 1 1.82 -56.24 -14.55
CA MET A 1 0.93 -55.08 -14.75
C MET A 1 0.67 -54.47 -13.38
N PRO A 2 1.17 -53.25 -13.08
CA PRO A 2 0.90 -52.63 -11.79
C PRO A 2 -0.62 -52.42 -11.65
N GLY A 3 -1.18 -52.80 -10.51
CA GLY A 3 -2.61 -52.60 -10.25
C GLY A 3 -2.94 -51.11 -10.21
N MET A 4 -4.14 -50.74 -10.67
CA MET A 4 -4.62 -49.36 -10.74
C MET A 4 -4.41 -48.55 -9.43
N LYS A 5 -4.44 -49.22 -8.27
CA LYS A 5 -4.14 -48.63 -6.96
C LYS A 5 -2.70 -48.13 -6.82
N THR A 6 -1.73 -48.84 -7.41
CA THR A 6 -0.30 -48.48 -7.39
C THR A 6 -0.03 -47.23 -8.23
N VAL A 7 -0.77 -47.05 -9.33
CA VAL A 7 -0.67 -45.87 -10.20
C VAL A 7 -1.19 -44.61 -9.51
N ILE A 8 -2.33 -44.71 -8.80
CA ILE A 8 -2.92 -43.57 -8.08
C ILE A 8 -2.01 -43.08 -6.96
N ILE A 9 -1.39 -44.00 -6.19
CA ILE A 9 -0.46 -43.64 -5.11
C ILE A 9 0.77 -42.92 -5.66
N ALA A 10 1.33 -43.39 -6.78
CA ALA A 10 2.49 -42.75 -7.41
C ALA A 10 2.20 -41.32 -7.87
N ILE A 11 1.01 -41.07 -8.43
CA ILE A 11 0.59 -39.73 -8.88
C ILE A 11 0.41 -38.78 -7.68
N ALA A 12 -0.21 -39.25 -6.59
CA ALA A 12 -0.39 -38.43 -5.40
C ALA A 12 0.95 -37.99 -4.78
N ILE A 13 1.92 -38.91 -4.72
CA ILE A 13 3.28 -38.59 -4.24
C ILE A 13 3.96 -37.57 -5.15
N LEU A 14 3.84 -37.73 -6.48
CA LEU A 14 4.43 -36.80 -7.44
C LEU A 14 3.85 -35.38 -7.27
N ILE A 15 2.54 -35.25 -7.08
CA ILE A 15 1.88 -33.95 -6.87
C ILE A 15 2.38 -33.28 -5.59
N VAL A 16 2.52 -34.03 -4.49
CA VAL A 16 3.03 -33.48 -3.22
C VAL A 16 4.48 -33.04 -3.34
N VAL A 17 5.33 -33.82 -4.03
CA VAL A 17 6.74 -33.49 -4.21
C VAL A 17 6.91 -32.28 -5.13
N VAL A 18 6.20 -32.24 -6.26
CA VAL A 18 6.29 -31.12 -7.20
C VAL A 18 5.66 -29.85 -6.62
N GLY A 19 4.50 -29.96 -5.97
CA GLY A 19 3.85 -28.84 -5.29
C GLY A 19 4.68 -28.30 -4.12
N GLY A 20 5.27 -29.19 -3.32
CA GLY A 20 6.18 -28.84 -2.24
C GLY A 20 7.47 -28.17 -2.73
N ALA A 21 8.09 -28.70 -3.79
CA ALA A 21 9.27 -28.11 -4.40
C ALA A 21 8.96 -26.72 -5.00
N TRP A 22 7.80 -26.55 -5.63
CA TRP A 22 7.39 -25.26 -6.18
C TRP A 22 7.12 -24.22 -5.09
N LEU A 23 6.47 -24.62 -3.98
CA LEU A 23 6.27 -23.75 -2.82
C LEU A 23 7.60 -23.38 -2.15
N TYR A 24 8.51 -24.34 -2.01
CA TYR A 24 9.84 -24.12 -1.44
C TYR A 24 10.69 -23.17 -2.30
N LEU A 25 10.72 -23.39 -3.62
CA LEU A 25 11.43 -22.51 -4.55
C LEU A 25 10.81 -21.12 -4.65
N ARG A 26 9.52 -20.96 -4.31
CA ARG A 26 8.87 -19.64 -4.25
C ARG A 26 9.11 -18.91 -2.93
N SER A 27 9.39 -19.61 -1.83
CA SER A 27 9.71 -18.95 -0.55
C SER A 27 11.13 -18.40 -0.53
N GLU A 28 12.03 -18.97 -1.32
CA GLU A 28 13.36 -18.44 -1.56
C GLU A 28 13.32 -17.43 -2.72
N GLY A 29 12.70 -16.27 -2.49
CA GLY A 29 13.00 -15.09 -3.30
C GLY A 29 14.52 -14.86 -3.31
N PRO A 30 15.10 -14.26 -4.37
CA PRO A 30 16.54 -14.12 -4.50
C PRO A 30 17.10 -13.49 -3.21
N ALA A 31 17.96 -14.24 -2.51
CA ALA A 31 18.70 -13.73 -1.39
C ALA A 31 19.51 -12.54 -1.91
N TYR A 32 19.08 -11.33 -1.54
CA TYR A 32 19.74 -10.09 -1.89
C TYR A 32 21.17 -10.16 -1.37
N THR A 33 22.11 -10.44 -2.28
CA THR A 33 23.53 -10.41 -2.01
C THR A 33 23.88 -8.95 -1.81
N GLY A 34 24.09 -8.58 -0.54
CA GLY A 34 24.37 -7.23 -0.11
C GLY A 34 25.65 -6.71 -0.75
N ASP A 35 25.50 -6.07 -1.89
CA ASP A 35 26.49 -5.17 -2.44
C ASP A 35 26.18 -3.75 -1.94
N ALA A 36 27.03 -3.31 -1.02
CA ALA A 36 27.41 -1.92 -0.75
C ALA A 36 26.27 -0.90 -0.61
N ALA A 37 25.94 -0.52 0.64
CA ALA A 37 25.48 0.83 1.04
C ALA A 37 24.73 1.62 -0.05
N GLY A 38 23.77 0.96 -0.69
CA GLY A 38 23.08 1.50 -1.85
C GLY A 38 22.18 2.58 -1.31
N THR A 39 22.43 3.83 -1.70
CA THR A 39 21.49 4.92 -1.47
C THR A 39 20.10 4.42 -1.85
N ALA A 40 19.16 4.48 -0.90
CA ALA A 40 17.78 4.07 -1.15
C ALA A 40 17.30 4.69 -2.47
N PRO A 41 16.58 3.93 -3.32
CA PRO A 41 16.02 4.50 -4.53
C PRO A 41 15.12 5.70 -4.16
N GLU A 42 14.94 6.62 -5.10
CA GLU A 42 14.00 7.71 -4.94
C GLU A 42 12.57 7.15 -4.89
N LEU A 43 11.75 7.61 -3.95
CA LEU A 43 10.35 7.21 -3.88
C LEU A 43 9.55 8.03 -4.89
N THR A 44 8.98 7.38 -5.89
CA THR A 44 8.11 8.03 -6.87
C THR A 44 6.65 8.00 -6.41
N GLU A 45 5.82 8.92 -6.91
CA GLU A 45 4.37 8.93 -6.67
C GLU A 45 3.71 7.60 -7.07
N GLU A 46 4.12 7.02 -8.20
CA GLU A 46 3.62 5.71 -8.67
C GLU A 46 3.96 4.58 -7.68
N THR A 47 5.20 4.54 -7.19
CA THR A 47 5.63 3.56 -6.19
C THR A 47 4.86 3.76 -4.88
N ALA A 48 4.70 5.02 -4.45
CA ALA A 48 3.94 5.37 -3.26
C ALA A 48 2.46 4.95 -3.36
N ALA A 49 1.83 5.17 -4.52
CA ALA A 49 0.45 4.77 -4.77
C ALA A 49 0.27 3.24 -4.67
N VAL A 50 1.21 2.46 -5.20
CA VAL A 50 1.20 0.99 -5.09
C VAL A 50 1.41 0.54 -3.64
N LEU A 51 2.36 1.16 -2.92
CA LEU A 51 2.61 0.84 -1.51
C LEU A 51 1.41 1.11 -0.62
N LEU A 52 0.62 2.13 -0.96
CA LEU A 52 -0.54 2.56 -0.20
C LEU A 52 -1.87 2.00 -0.73
N GLU A 53 -1.87 1.11 -1.71
CA GLU A 53 -3.10 0.62 -2.37
C GLU A 53 -4.19 0.14 -1.39
N GLY A 54 -3.79 -0.46 -0.26
CA GLY A 54 -4.73 -0.92 0.79
C GLY A 54 -5.30 0.19 1.70
N TYR A 55 -4.76 1.41 1.62
CA TYR A 55 -5.16 2.57 2.42
C TYR A 55 -5.85 3.66 1.59
N LEU A 56 -5.60 3.70 0.28
CA LEU A 56 -6.20 4.68 -0.60
C LEU A 56 -7.68 4.35 -0.86
N PHE A 57 -8.52 5.38 -0.96
CA PHE A 57 -9.80 5.20 -1.61
C PHE A 57 -9.58 4.78 -3.06
N ALA A 58 -10.32 3.76 -3.50
CA ALA A 58 -10.16 3.08 -4.78
C ALA A 58 -10.08 4.05 -5.97
N ASP A 59 -10.70 5.22 -5.81
CA ASP A 59 -10.88 6.24 -6.83
C ASP A 59 -9.72 7.25 -6.92
N CYS A 60 -8.77 7.25 -5.97
CA CYS A 60 -7.57 8.10 -6.03
C CYS A 60 -6.45 7.38 -6.78
N ARG A 61 -6.84 6.71 -7.86
CA ARG A 61 -5.96 6.03 -8.79
C ARG A 61 -6.14 6.68 -10.16
N PRO A 62 -5.14 6.61 -11.04
CA PRO A 62 -5.26 7.12 -12.42
C PRO A 62 -6.48 6.58 -13.18
N GLU A 63 -7.01 5.42 -12.78
CA GLU A 63 -8.18 4.75 -13.37
C GLU A 63 -9.45 4.83 -12.51
N GLY A 64 -9.41 5.56 -11.40
CA GLY A 64 -10.51 5.66 -10.44
C GLY A 64 -11.61 6.65 -10.86
N ILE A 65 -12.86 6.36 -10.50
CA ILE A 65 -14.00 7.28 -10.68
C ILE A 65 -14.42 7.77 -9.29
N ALA A 66 -14.09 9.01 -8.93
CA ALA A 66 -14.41 9.53 -7.60
C ALA A 66 -15.93 9.75 -7.43
N GLU A 67 -16.58 8.86 -6.68
CA GLU A 67 -18.00 8.98 -6.34
C GLU A 67 -18.25 9.76 -5.04
N SER A 68 -17.21 9.96 -4.24
CA SER A 68 -17.32 10.48 -2.87
C SER A 68 -16.67 11.84 -2.63
N TYR A 69 -15.82 12.31 -3.55
CA TYR A 69 -15.06 13.56 -3.46
C TYR A 69 -14.80 14.15 -4.85
N ARG A 70 -14.33 15.41 -4.91
CA ARG A 70 -14.10 16.14 -6.16
C ARG A 70 -12.72 15.93 -6.76
N SER A 71 -11.70 15.84 -5.91
CA SER A 71 -10.33 15.66 -6.36
C SER A 71 -9.51 14.87 -5.35
N CYS A 72 -8.47 14.21 -5.86
CA CYS A 72 -7.44 13.62 -5.04
C CYS A 72 -6.07 14.09 -5.50
N THR A 73 -5.17 14.33 -4.55
CA THR A 73 -3.77 14.61 -4.81
C THR A 73 -2.92 13.66 -3.98
N LEU A 74 -1.84 13.16 -4.57
CA LEU A 74 -0.82 12.38 -3.91
C LEU A 74 0.50 13.11 -4.12
N ASP A 75 1.22 13.36 -3.05
CA ASP A 75 2.48 14.07 -3.05
C ASP A 75 3.51 13.28 -2.23
N VAL A 76 4.76 13.32 -2.69
CA VAL A 76 5.87 12.58 -2.08
C VAL A 76 7.02 13.53 -1.79
N GLU A 77 7.30 13.72 -0.51
CA GLU A 77 8.36 14.60 -0.03
C GLU A 77 9.35 13.86 0.84
N LYS A 78 10.57 14.38 0.92
CA LYS A 78 11.60 13.86 1.81
C LYS A 78 11.79 14.79 3.00
N GLU A 79 11.47 14.31 4.19
CA GLU A 79 11.61 15.06 5.44
C GLU A 79 12.54 14.32 6.41
N ASN A 80 13.58 14.99 6.90
CA ASN A 80 14.49 14.44 7.92
C ASN A 80 15.05 13.03 7.60
N GLY A 81 15.27 12.74 6.32
CA GLY A 81 15.78 11.44 5.86
C GLY A 81 14.74 10.33 5.71
N ARG A 82 13.45 10.64 5.94
CA ARG A 82 12.31 9.75 5.68
C ARG A 82 11.52 10.28 4.49
N TRP A 83 10.81 9.39 3.81
CA TRP A 83 9.83 9.79 2.82
C TRP A 83 8.49 9.97 3.50
N ILE A 84 7.79 11.04 3.14
CA ILE A 84 6.45 11.37 3.60
C ILE A 84 5.57 11.36 2.37
N VAL A 85 4.57 10.49 2.38
CA VAL A 85 3.55 10.45 1.35
C VAL A 85 2.31 11.13 1.92
N THR A 86 1.88 12.21 1.27
CA THR A 86 0.68 12.95 1.66
C THR A 86 -0.39 12.72 0.60
N VAL A 87 -1.56 12.28 1.02
CA VAL A 87 -2.73 12.11 0.15
C VAL A 87 -3.83 13.01 0.65
N VAL A 88 -4.37 13.85 -0.21
CA VAL A 88 -5.50 14.73 0.11
C VAL A 88 -6.67 14.42 -0.80
N TYR A 89 -7.78 14.05 -0.18
CA TYR A 89 -9.10 13.95 -0.80
C TYR A 89 -9.85 15.23 -0.51
N ASP A 90 -10.24 15.99 -1.53
CA ASP A 90 -10.90 17.29 -1.37
C ASP A 90 -12.30 17.31 -2.00
N GLY A 91 -13.20 18.03 -1.32
CA GLY A 91 -14.55 18.27 -1.78
C GLY A 91 -15.46 17.06 -1.61
N PHE A 92 -15.43 16.42 -0.44
CA PHE A 92 -16.37 15.36 -0.11
C PHE A 92 -17.82 15.83 -0.31
N PHE A 93 -18.68 14.92 -0.80
CA PHE A 93 -20.10 15.22 -1.03
C PHE A 93 -20.95 15.08 0.24
N ASP A 94 -20.38 14.59 1.33
CA ASP A 94 -20.99 14.61 2.65
C ASP A 94 -21.11 16.06 3.20
N ASP A 95 -22.06 16.27 4.10
CA ASP A 95 -22.37 17.59 4.66
C ASP A 95 -21.54 17.98 5.88
N SER A 96 -20.64 17.10 6.34
CA SER A 96 -19.80 17.33 7.52
C SER A 96 -18.33 17.53 7.14
N VAL A 97 -17.73 16.54 6.48
CA VAL A 97 -16.31 16.57 6.08
C VAL A 97 -16.16 17.26 4.73
N GLN A 98 -15.26 18.24 4.64
CA GLN A 98 -14.89 18.89 3.39
C GLN A 98 -13.73 18.16 2.70
N ALA A 99 -12.70 17.79 3.47
CA ALA A 99 -11.49 17.15 2.96
C ALA A 99 -10.92 16.16 3.98
N SER A 100 -10.19 15.17 3.51
CA SER A 100 -9.43 14.22 4.31
C SER A 100 -7.98 14.23 3.84
N ARG A 101 -7.04 14.16 4.79
CA ARG A 101 -5.61 14.08 4.55
C ARG A 101 -5.04 12.88 5.26
N MET A 102 -4.43 12.01 4.49
CA MET A 102 -3.59 10.92 5.00
C MET A 102 -2.12 11.32 4.86
N ARG A 103 -1.32 11.05 5.88
CA ARG A 103 0.13 11.26 5.86
C ARG A 103 0.81 9.98 6.32
N ALA A 104 1.59 9.36 5.43
CA ALA A 104 2.27 8.09 5.69
C ALA A 104 3.78 8.28 5.68
N GLN A 105 4.46 7.74 6.69
CA GLN A 105 5.93 7.64 6.67
C GLN A 105 6.35 6.41 5.87
N VAL A 106 7.31 6.58 4.96
CA VAL A 106 7.84 5.51 4.12
C VAL A 106 9.36 5.44 4.26
N THR A 107 9.87 4.24 4.46
CA THR A 107 11.29 3.95 4.65
C THR A 107 11.75 2.84 3.72
N TYR A 108 13.03 2.87 3.33
CA TYR A 108 13.64 1.80 2.55
C TYR A 108 14.58 1.00 3.46
N GLU A 109 14.20 -0.23 3.77
CA GLU A 109 14.90 -1.08 4.72
C GLU A 109 15.08 -2.48 4.12
N ASN A 110 16.30 -3.03 4.20
CA ASN A 110 16.61 -4.38 3.73
C ASN A 110 16.21 -4.64 2.25
N GLY A 111 16.40 -3.63 1.39
CA GLY A 111 16.10 -3.75 -0.04
C GLY A 111 14.63 -3.58 -0.41
N ALA A 112 13.75 -3.21 0.54
CA ALA A 112 12.32 -3.05 0.30
C ALA A 112 11.77 -1.75 0.92
N TRP A 113 10.76 -1.18 0.27
CA TRP A 113 9.97 -0.10 0.85
C TRP A 113 9.04 -0.63 1.94
N ARG A 114 8.90 0.14 3.02
CA ARG A 114 8.02 -0.16 4.15
C ARG A 114 7.21 1.08 4.51
N VAL A 115 5.90 0.90 4.62
CA VAL A 115 4.98 1.88 5.17
C VAL A 115 5.04 1.78 6.70
N GLY A 116 5.35 2.89 7.34
CA GLY A 116 5.37 3.06 8.79
C GLY A 116 4.05 3.64 9.28
N ASP A 117 4.15 4.63 10.17
CA ASP A 117 2.98 5.29 10.76
C ASP A 117 2.15 6.03 9.69
N ILE A 118 0.84 5.89 9.82
CA ILE A 118 -0.16 6.59 9.01
C ILE A 118 -0.98 7.47 9.96
N GLU A 119 -1.10 8.74 9.61
CA GLU A 119 -1.94 9.70 10.29
C GLU A 119 -3.06 10.14 9.35
N GLU A 120 -4.30 10.01 9.81
CA GLU A 120 -5.49 10.47 9.09
C GLU A 120 -6.08 11.68 9.81
N MET A 121 -6.35 12.74 9.05
CA MET A 121 -6.93 13.97 9.53
C MET A 121 -8.04 14.40 8.58
N GLN A 122 -9.01 15.13 9.10
CA GLN A 122 -10.09 15.70 8.30
C GLN A 122 -10.13 17.21 8.45
N LYS A 123 -10.79 17.86 7.51
CA LYS A 123 -11.14 19.28 7.53
C LYS A 123 -12.64 19.37 7.31
N CYS A 124 -13.34 20.09 8.17
CA CYS A 124 -14.80 20.17 8.13
C CYS A 124 -15.27 21.28 7.20
N TRP A 125 -16.51 21.17 6.72
CA TRP A 125 -17.17 22.29 6.06
C TRP A 125 -17.36 23.48 7.01
N PRO A 126 -17.45 24.72 6.49
CA PRO A 126 -17.73 25.89 7.31
C PRO A 126 -19.00 25.71 8.15
N GLY A 127 -18.87 25.91 9.46
CA GLY A 127 -19.96 25.74 10.42
C GLY A 127 -20.16 24.31 10.93
N ARG A 128 -19.25 23.38 10.63
CA ARG A 128 -19.29 21.97 11.07
C ARG A 128 -18.04 21.57 11.88
N GLY A 129 -17.45 22.53 12.59
CA GLY A 129 -16.27 22.32 13.42
C GLY A 129 -15.00 22.96 12.86
N HIS A 130 -13.86 22.27 13.03
CA HIS A 130 -12.55 22.81 12.69
C HIS A 130 -12.34 22.94 11.18
N GLN A 131 -11.64 24.01 10.78
CA GLN A 131 -11.40 24.35 9.36
C GLN A 131 -9.96 24.07 8.93
N ASP A 132 -9.12 23.62 9.87
CA ASP A 132 -7.79 23.07 9.58
C ASP A 132 -7.86 21.54 9.67
N PHE A 133 -6.85 20.86 9.12
CA PHE A 133 -6.74 19.41 9.26
C PHE A 133 -6.51 19.03 10.72
N SER A 134 -7.41 18.24 11.29
CA SER A 134 -7.32 17.71 12.66
C SER A 134 -7.83 16.27 12.71
N VAL A 135 -7.47 15.56 13.78
CA VAL A 135 -8.03 14.26 14.15
C VAL A 135 -9.39 14.36 14.87
N ASP A 136 -9.80 15.59 15.21
CA ASP A 136 -11.08 15.86 15.86
C ASP A 136 -12.26 15.57 14.93
N LEU A 137 -13.45 15.41 15.51
CA LEU A 137 -14.68 15.17 14.76
C LEU A 137 -15.27 16.49 14.21
N CYS A 138 -15.86 16.42 13.03
CA CYS A 138 -16.74 17.46 12.52
C CYS A 138 -18.09 17.44 13.26
N ILE A 139 -18.40 18.54 13.96
CA ILE A 139 -19.59 18.70 14.83
C ILE A 139 -20.28 20.04 14.62
#